data_AF-A0A841NDE8-F1
#
_entry.id   AF-A0A841NDE8-F1
#
_cell.length_a   1.000
_cell.length_b   1.000
_cell.length_c   1.000
_cell.angle_alpha   90.00
_cell.angle_beta   90.00
_cell.angle_gamma   90.00
#
_symmetry.space_group_name_H-M   'P 1'
#
loop_
_entity.id
_entity.type
_entity.pdbx_description
1 polymer ?
#
loop_
_entity_poly.entity_id
_entity_poly.type
_entity_poly.pdbx_seq_one_letter_code
_entity_poly.pdbx_strand_id
1 'polypeptide(L)'
;MAGGNITRIVGGTNSIETEEWIVRTNEFSAYAGKGSYFTADGGTIFGEPKDSQEASENDNSFVPIVLIDESDNELYKVSEEQNTTWTLDSPIDEDKRKTKSMVIRLKSKEKTKIKFNVKKGYVNANDSDGGIIKAFYFKADDQKSGVSTEHEVSGYDTTIELELSKEQGYHHIQFYADDNDSFFDGGVKNVYCGAVKLTGCYCKRDFTVEELKKIIIELRKLEKTGATQTLRDKNNTSRYEMGEPVLDKDSKIIKIEQTQYDELGENLFNLNLPEKINSDEANFKSFTAAINKAMTDYEINTCIRKIHFLAQCYHETQRFTLSYEERPKSTYHGGEYFRGRGLIQVTHDDWGYLPYYKYLYPTCKEKTDPIDRNSNFYKTVLIPFCKNISTKISYACDSAGWNWKFKGVPTVGENINLLADKDNVLLVSRAINGNVTSPYGLDKREEFTNFLKQIMKYNECENH
;
A
#
# COMPACT_ATOMS: atom_id res chain seq x y z
N MET A 1 30.46 -36.42 4.96
CA MET A 1 31.49 -36.54 6.01
C MET A 1 32.80 -36.03 5.46
N ALA A 2 33.13 -34.82 5.87
CA ALA A 2 34.45 -34.21 5.79
C ALA A 2 34.50 -33.21 6.94
N GLY A 3 35.39 -33.42 7.91
CA GLY A 3 35.53 -32.54 9.07
C GLY A 3 36.34 -31.29 8.73
N GLY A 4 36.01 -30.17 9.38
CA GLY A 4 36.72 -28.91 9.29
C GLY A 4 36.18 -27.90 10.30
N ASN A 5 37.09 -27.27 11.06
CA ASN A 5 36.75 -26.34 12.12
C ASN A 5 36.28 -24.98 11.57
N ILE A 6 35.13 -24.48 12.05
CA ILE A 6 34.69 -23.10 11.80
C ILE A 6 34.88 -22.28 13.06
N THR A 7 35.80 -21.31 13.02
CA THR A 7 36.07 -20.41 14.16
C THR A 7 35.40 -19.05 13.95
N ARG A 8 34.46 -18.68 14.84
CA ARG A 8 33.93 -17.31 14.92
C ARG A 8 34.67 -16.54 16.03
N ILE A 9 35.44 -15.51 15.67
CA ILE A 9 36.05 -14.60 16.65
C ILE A 9 35.19 -13.34 16.75
N VAL A 10 34.61 -13.11 17.94
CA VAL A 10 33.88 -11.87 18.25
C VAL A 10 34.52 -11.24 19.47
N GLY A 11 35.09 -10.04 19.31
CA GLY A 11 35.42 -9.17 20.44
C GLY A 11 36.33 -9.77 21.51
N GLY A 12 37.22 -10.69 21.15
CA GLY A 12 38.36 -11.08 21.98
C GLY A 12 38.18 -12.21 23.01
N THR A 13 37.01 -12.81 23.24
CA THR A 13 36.95 -13.85 24.31
C THR A 13 35.92 -14.99 24.20
N ASN A 14 35.31 -15.26 23.04
CA ASN A 14 34.54 -16.50 22.87
C ASN A 14 34.83 -17.14 21.51
N SER A 15 35.51 -18.28 21.50
CA SER A 15 35.58 -19.22 20.37
C SER A 15 34.60 -20.36 20.62
N ILE A 16 33.82 -20.71 19.59
CA ILE A 16 33.17 -22.02 19.51
C ILE A 16 33.94 -22.75 18.42
N GLU A 17 34.72 -23.74 18.80
CA GLU A 17 35.35 -24.69 17.89
C GLU A 17 34.42 -25.91 17.81
N THR A 18 34.00 -26.27 16.61
CA THR A 18 33.32 -27.54 16.34
C THR A 18 33.72 -27.99 14.95
N GLU A 19 33.83 -29.31 14.81
CA GLU A 19 34.43 -29.98 13.66
C GLU A 19 33.50 -30.05 12.45
N GLU A 20 32.20 -29.78 12.63
CA GLU A 20 31.20 -29.78 11.54
C GLU A 20 29.99 -28.89 11.87
N TRP A 21 29.46 -28.18 10.86
CA TRP A 21 28.14 -27.56 10.88
C TRP A 21 27.40 -27.94 9.59
N ILE A 22 26.15 -28.37 9.71
CA ILE A 22 25.27 -28.68 8.56
C ILE A 22 24.12 -27.69 8.58
N VAL A 23 24.00 -26.88 7.51
CA VAL A 23 22.86 -25.97 7.32
C VAL A 23 21.95 -26.55 6.25
N ARG A 24 20.68 -26.83 6.59
CA ARG A 24 19.65 -27.28 5.64
C ARG A 24 18.68 -26.14 5.40
N THR A 25 18.75 -25.52 4.24
CA THR A 25 17.89 -24.39 3.85
C THR A 25 17.74 -24.33 2.34
N ASN A 26 16.61 -23.79 1.86
CA ASN A 26 16.37 -23.51 0.44
C ASN A 26 17.06 -22.22 0.00
N GLU A 27 17.41 -21.34 0.95
CA GLU A 27 18.15 -20.09 0.72
C GLU A 27 19.16 -19.89 1.85
N PHE A 28 20.44 -19.74 1.51
CA PHE A 28 21.52 -19.50 2.48
C PHE A 28 22.25 -18.20 2.15
N SER A 29 22.39 -17.31 3.14
CA SER A 29 23.28 -16.15 3.05
C SER A 29 24.15 -16.07 4.30
N ALA A 30 25.46 -15.97 4.11
CA ALA A 30 26.42 -15.75 5.17
C ALA A 30 27.12 -14.40 4.95
N TYR A 31 27.13 -13.55 5.98
CA TYR A 31 27.78 -12.25 5.93
C TYR A 31 28.80 -12.13 7.06
N ALA A 32 30.05 -11.87 6.69
CA ALA A 32 31.10 -11.49 7.63
C ALA A 32 31.26 -9.96 7.54
N GLY A 33 30.98 -9.24 8.63
CA GLY A 33 31.22 -7.80 8.67
C GLY A 33 32.70 -7.43 8.52
N LYS A 34 33.03 -6.13 8.57
CA LYS A 34 34.42 -5.68 8.55
C LYS A 34 35.18 -6.22 9.79
N GLY A 35 35.95 -7.28 9.60
CA GLY A 35 36.78 -7.92 10.63
C GLY A 35 36.40 -9.37 10.98
N SER A 36 35.41 -9.97 10.33
CA SER A 36 35.10 -11.40 10.48
C SER A 36 35.49 -12.16 9.21
N TYR A 37 36.00 -13.38 9.34
CA TYR A 37 36.38 -14.25 8.23
C TYR A 37 35.84 -15.66 8.49
N PHE A 38 35.33 -16.32 7.45
CA PHE A 38 35.01 -17.75 7.48
C PHE A 38 36.12 -18.49 6.71
N THR A 39 36.76 -19.47 7.33
CA THR A 39 37.79 -20.30 6.70
C THR A 39 37.39 -21.76 6.87
N ALA A 40 37.51 -22.56 5.81
CA ALA A 40 37.30 -24.00 5.84
C ALA A 40 38.44 -24.68 5.07
N ASP A 41 39.25 -25.48 5.75
CA ASP A 41 40.45 -26.09 5.18
C ASP A 41 40.12 -27.14 4.09
N GLY A 42 38.92 -27.73 4.15
CA GLY A 42 38.44 -28.74 3.20
C GLY A 42 37.63 -28.19 2.01
N GLY A 43 37.47 -26.87 1.89
CA GLY A 43 36.54 -26.25 0.93
C GLY A 43 35.06 -26.37 1.34
N THR A 44 34.18 -25.65 0.64
CA THR A 44 32.72 -25.73 0.84
C THR A 44 32.13 -26.75 -0.12
N ILE A 45 31.55 -27.83 0.40
CA ILE A 45 30.87 -28.84 -0.41
C ILE A 45 29.38 -28.51 -0.40
N PHE A 46 28.84 -28.12 -1.56
CA PHE A 46 27.40 -28.10 -1.78
C PHE A 46 26.97 -29.53 -2.10
N GLY A 47 26.37 -30.22 -1.13
CA GLY A 47 25.72 -31.52 -1.38
C GLY A 47 24.45 -31.33 -2.18
N GLU A 48 23.99 -32.39 -2.86
CA GLU A 48 22.60 -32.42 -3.31
C GLU A 48 21.69 -32.29 -2.07
N PRO A 49 20.59 -31.50 -2.14
CA PRO A 49 19.64 -31.41 -1.05
C PRO A 49 19.22 -32.82 -0.65
N LYS A 50 19.57 -33.24 0.56
CA LYS A 50 18.93 -34.41 1.13
C LYS A 50 17.49 -34.01 1.41
N ASP A 51 16.55 -34.83 0.94
CA ASP A 51 15.14 -34.73 1.33
C ASP A 51 15.05 -34.49 2.84
N SER A 52 14.14 -33.60 3.23
CA SER A 52 13.92 -33.20 4.61
C SER A 52 13.91 -34.42 5.50
N GLN A 53 14.69 -34.38 6.59
CA GLN A 53 14.70 -35.41 7.63
C GLN A 53 13.27 -35.88 7.86
N GLU A 54 13.03 -37.16 7.56
CA GLU A 54 11.73 -37.80 7.68
C GLU A 54 11.13 -37.48 9.05
N ALA A 55 9.96 -36.85 9.04
CA ALA A 55 8.71 -37.28 9.66
C ALA A 55 8.67 -38.01 11.03
N SER A 56 9.71 -38.72 11.46
CA SER A 56 9.67 -39.62 12.62
C SER A 56 9.80 -38.93 13.98
N GLU A 57 10.15 -37.63 14.04
CA GLU A 57 10.29 -36.88 15.30
C GLU A 57 9.04 -36.07 15.71
N ASN A 58 8.02 -35.95 14.84
CA ASN A 58 6.82 -35.14 15.10
C ASN A 58 5.54 -35.97 15.27
N ASP A 59 5.64 -37.28 15.44
CA ASP A 59 4.47 -38.15 15.49
C ASP A 59 3.54 -37.74 16.64
N ASN A 60 4.02 -37.28 17.80
CA ASN A 60 3.17 -36.83 18.91
C ASN A 60 3.04 -35.29 19.02
N SER A 61 3.33 -34.52 17.96
CA SER A 61 3.30 -33.06 18.05
C SER A 61 1.96 -32.45 17.58
N PHE A 62 1.52 -31.36 18.20
CA PHE A 62 0.39 -30.57 17.69
C PHE A 62 0.79 -29.68 16.50
N VAL A 63 0.47 -30.10 15.27
CA VAL A 63 0.82 -29.36 14.02
C VAL A 63 -0.44 -29.03 13.21
N PRO A 64 -1.14 -27.92 13.54
CA PRO A 64 -2.38 -27.53 12.88
C PRO A 64 -2.16 -26.66 11.65
N ILE A 65 -3.24 -26.45 10.91
CA ILE A 65 -3.45 -25.34 9.99
C ILE A 65 -4.74 -24.60 10.38
N VAL A 66 -4.69 -23.28 10.43
CA VAL A 66 -5.84 -22.43 10.80
C VAL A 66 -6.43 -21.80 9.55
N LEU A 67 -7.68 -22.12 9.27
CA LEU A 67 -8.41 -21.69 8.07
C LEU A 67 -9.65 -20.87 8.48
N ILE A 68 -9.90 -19.76 7.80
CA ILE A 68 -11.13 -18.99 7.99
C ILE A 68 -12.36 -19.83 7.62
N ASP A 69 -13.43 -19.74 8.40
CA ASP A 69 -14.73 -20.29 8.02
C ASP A 69 -15.34 -19.45 6.89
N GLU A 70 -15.47 -20.07 5.72
CA GLU A 70 -15.98 -19.46 4.49
C GLU A 70 -17.51 -19.56 4.35
N SER A 71 -18.21 -20.10 5.35
CA SER A 71 -19.67 -20.14 5.32
C SER A 71 -20.29 -18.74 5.20
N ASP A 72 -21.41 -18.67 4.48
CA ASP A 72 -22.13 -17.41 4.29
C ASP A 72 -22.51 -16.81 5.64
N ASN A 73 -22.11 -15.56 5.86
CA ASN A 73 -22.35 -14.84 7.11
C ASN A 73 -22.98 -13.47 6.84
N GLU A 74 -23.97 -13.11 7.67
CA GLU A 74 -24.65 -11.82 7.55
C GLU A 74 -23.77 -10.65 7.97
N LEU A 75 -22.79 -10.86 8.87
CA LEU A 75 -21.97 -9.82 9.49
C LEU A 75 -20.62 -9.60 8.84
N TYR A 76 -20.09 -10.58 8.10
CA TYR A 76 -18.83 -10.44 7.38
C TYR A 76 -18.87 -11.20 6.05
N LYS A 77 -17.94 -10.87 5.15
CA LYS A 77 -17.72 -11.58 3.90
C LYS A 77 -16.29 -12.06 3.84
N VAL A 78 -16.10 -13.29 3.35
CA VAL A 78 -14.78 -13.86 3.09
C VAL A 78 -14.57 -13.94 1.58
N SER A 79 -13.37 -13.59 1.11
CA SER A 79 -13.02 -13.69 -0.30
C SER A 79 -11.52 -13.94 -0.49
N GLU A 80 -11.15 -14.69 -1.52
CA GLU A 80 -9.77 -14.90 -1.92
C GLU A 80 -9.17 -13.63 -2.57
N GLU A 81 -7.95 -13.26 -2.18
CA GLU A 81 -7.17 -12.24 -2.87
C GLU A 81 -6.30 -12.88 -3.97
N GLN A 82 -6.59 -12.53 -5.22
CA GLN A 82 -5.91 -13.10 -6.38
C GLN A 82 -4.40 -12.83 -6.36
N ASN A 83 -3.63 -13.84 -6.79
CA ASN A 83 -2.17 -13.81 -6.95
C ASN A 83 -1.40 -13.50 -5.65
N THR A 84 -1.99 -13.78 -4.49
CA THR A 84 -1.30 -13.63 -3.20
C THR A 84 -1.45 -14.90 -2.37
N THR A 85 -0.35 -15.37 -1.80
CA THR A 85 -0.27 -16.60 -0.99
C THR A 85 0.51 -16.34 0.28
N TRP A 86 0.20 -17.08 1.33
CA TRP A 86 1.04 -17.17 2.52
C TRP A 86 1.86 -18.46 2.46
N THR A 87 3.13 -18.36 2.86
CA THR A 87 4.01 -19.52 3.05
C THR A 87 4.08 -19.83 4.54
N LEU A 88 3.51 -20.96 4.93
CA LEU A 88 3.52 -21.44 6.31
C LEU A 88 4.80 -22.23 6.63
N ASP A 89 5.01 -22.49 7.92
CA ASP A 89 6.26 -23.10 8.41
C ASP A 89 6.45 -24.56 7.97
N SER A 90 7.71 -25.01 7.99
CA SER A 90 8.14 -26.32 7.53
C SER A 90 7.53 -27.54 8.24
N PRO A 91 7.05 -27.50 9.50
CA PRO A 91 6.38 -28.65 10.11
C PRO A 91 5.08 -29.06 9.40
N ILE A 92 4.45 -28.15 8.65
CA ILE A 92 3.21 -28.41 7.90
C ILE A 92 3.52 -29.19 6.61
N ASP A 93 2.60 -30.04 6.15
CA ASP A 93 2.75 -30.78 4.89
C ASP A 93 3.00 -29.83 3.71
N GLU A 94 3.91 -30.19 2.80
CA GLU A 94 4.37 -29.31 1.72
C GLU A 94 3.23 -28.79 0.81
N ASP A 95 2.25 -29.63 0.53
CA ASP A 95 1.06 -29.30 -0.27
C ASP A 95 0.13 -28.28 0.43
N LYS A 96 0.26 -28.12 1.75
CA LYS A 96 -0.52 -27.18 2.58
C LYS A 96 0.25 -25.92 2.96
N ARG A 97 1.59 -25.88 2.79
CA ARG A 97 2.41 -24.71 3.16
C ARG A 97 2.08 -23.46 2.36
N LYS A 98 1.71 -23.59 1.09
CA LYS A 98 1.29 -22.45 0.25
C LYS A 98 -0.22 -22.28 0.30
N THR A 99 -0.67 -21.42 1.20
CA THR A 99 -2.11 -21.16 1.37
C THR A 99 -2.54 -19.92 0.59
N LYS A 100 -3.79 -19.94 0.13
CA LYS A 100 -4.42 -18.78 -0.51
C LYS A 100 -4.60 -17.67 0.51
N SER A 101 -4.33 -16.44 0.10
CA SER A 101 -4.59 -15.26 0.95
C SER A 101 -6.09 -15.00 1.01
N MET A 102 -6.70 -15.33 2.14
CA MET A 102 -8.09 -15.01 2.41
C MET A 102 -8.23 -13.63 3.02
N VAL A 103 -9.30 -12.93 2.65
CA VAL A 103 -9.62 -11.59 3.12
C VAL A 103 -10.98 -11.61 3.79
N ILE A 104 -11.01 -11.16 5.05
CA ILE A 104 -12.24 -10.92 5.79
C ILE A 104 -12.64 -9.46 5.65
N ARG A 105 -13.91 -9.23 5.36
CA ARG A 105 -14.54 -7.92 5.33
C ARG A 105 -15.67 -7.86 6.34
N LEU A 106 -15.48 -7.06 7.39
CA LEU A 106 -16.53 -6.76 8.36
C LEU A 106 -17.59 -5.86 7.72
N LYS A 107 -18.87 -6.23 7.84
CA LYS A 107 -19.98 -5.40 7.36
C LYS A 107 -20.34 -4.31 8.34
N SER A 108 -20.37 -4.57 9.65
CA SER A 108 -20.71 -3.59 10.70
C SER A 108 -19.48 -2.98 11.41
N LYS A 109 -19.68 -1.89 12.17
CA LYS A 109 -18.71 -1.34 13.13
C LYS A 109 -18.68 -2.10 14.46
N GLU A 110 -19.76 -2.79 14.79
CA GLU A 110 -19.86 -3.56 16.02
C GLU A 110 -18.88 -4.74 16.03
N LYS A 111 -18.52 -5.15 17.24
CA LYS A 111 -17.70 -6.33 17.46
C LYS A 111 -18.39 -7.56 16.88
N THR A 112 -17.69 -8.24 15.98
CA THR A 112 -18.18 -9.38 15.22
C THR A 112 -17.32 -10.59 15.54
N LYS A 113 -17.94 -11.70 15.90
CA LYS A 113 -17.25 -12.97 16.12
C LYS A 113 -17.00 -13.66 14.79
N ILE A 114 -15.75 -14.04 14.55
CA ILE A 114 -15.29 -14.67 13.31
C ILE A 114 -14.71 -16.03 13.64
N LYS A 115 -15.18 -17.05 12.94
CA LYS A 115 -14.81 -18.45 13.16
C LYS A 115 -13.62 -18.85 12.31
N PHE A 116 -12.69 -19.57 12.93
CA PHE A 116 -11.55 -20.18 12.25
C PHE A 116 -11.50 -21.65 12.59
N ASN A 117 -11.43 -22.49 11.57
CA ASN A 117 -11.33 -23.93 11.67
C ASN A 117 -9.87 -24.34 11.86
N VAL A 118 -9.61 -25.12 12.90
CA VAL A 118 -8.31 -25.71 13.19
C VAL A 118 -8.30 -27.11 12.59
N LYS A 119 -7.49 -27.33 11.56
CA LYS A 119 -7.41 -28.59 10.82
C LYS A 119 -6.01 -29.19 10.94
N LYS A 120 -5.88 -30.46 10.56
CA LYS A 120 -4.61 -31.18 10.61
C LYS A 120 -3.63 -30.66 9.54
N GLY A 121 -2.57 -30.00 9.98
CA GLY A 121 -1.54 -29.41 9.11
C GLY A 121 -0.47 -30.42 8.69
N TYR A 122 -0.11 -31.35 9.57
CA TYR A 122 0.82 -32.45 9.30
C TYR A 122 0.10 -33.80 9.40
N VAL A 123 0.14 -34.63 8.36
CA VAL A 123 -0.67 -35.87 8.31
C VAL A 123 -0.30 -36.88 9.41
N ASN A 124 0.98 -36.96 9.80
CA ASN A 124 1.46 -37.95 10.78
C ASN A 124 1.43 -37.45 12.23
N ALA A 125 1.26 -36.14 12.47
CA ALA A 125 1.03 -35.60 13.81
C ALA A 125 -0.20 -36.27 14.44
N ASN A 126 -0.06 -36.98 15.54
CA ASN A 126 -1.09 -37.81 16.15
C ASN A 126 -1.49 -37.35 17.56
N ASP A 127 -1.04 -36.16 17.95
CA ASP A 127 -1.51 -35.53 19.16
C ASP A 127 -3.05 -35.39 19.15
N SER A 128 -3.64 -35.91 20.22
CA SER A 128 -5.08 -36.05 20.42
C SER A 128 -5.62 -35.16 21.54
N ASP A 129 -4.75 -34.51 22.33
CA ASP A 129 -5.16 -33.61 23.40
C ASP A 129 -5.05 -32.12 23.01
N GLY A 130 -4.26 -31.82 21.98
CA GLY A 130 -4.32 -30.57 21.23
C GLY A 130 -3.25 -29.56 21.60
N GLY A 131 -3.61 -28.28 21.67
CA GLY A 131 -2.59 -27.26 21.82
C GLY A 131 -3.12 -25.85 21.98
N ILE A 132 -2.22 -24.89 21.84
CA ILE A 132 -2.52 -23.46 21.97
C ILE A 132 -2.37 -22.80 20.61
N ILE A 133 -3.44 -22.15 20.14
CA ILE A 133 -3.40 -21.27 18.98
C ILE A 133 -3.28 -19.82 19.43
N LYS A 134 -2.20 -19.15 19.03
CA LYS A 134 -1.94 -17.73 19.26
C LYS A 134 -2.27 -16.93 18.01
N ALA A 135 -3.17 -15.97 18.13
CA ALA A 135 -3.46 -14.99 17.09
C ALA A 135 -2.75 -13.68 17.38
N PHE A 136 -1.90 -13.22 16.44
CA PHE A 136 -1.25 -11.91 16.49
C PHE A 136 -1.87 -10.96 15.47
N TYR A 137 -2.19 -9.74 15.91
CA TYR A 137 -2.84 -8.72 15.09
C TYR A 137 -1.85 -7.67 14.63
N PHE A 138 -1.91 -7.32 13.35
CA PHE A 138 -1.00 -6.39 12.69
C PHE A 138 -1.75 -5.21 12.11
N LYS A 139 -1.13 -4.02 12.15
CA LYS A 139 -1.64 -2.80 11.50
C LYS A 139 -1.16 -2.71 10.05
N ALA A 140 -1.58 -1.65 9.34
CA ALA A 140 -1.33 -1.49 7.91
C ALA A 140 0.16 -1.38 7.53
N ASP A 141 1.02 -0.95 8.45
CA ASP A 141 2.47 -0.85 8.31
C ASP A 141 3.21 -2.15 8.70
N ASP A 142 2.49 -3.25 8.85
CA ASP A 142 2.97 -4.53 9.39
C ASP A 142 3.54 -4.41 10.82
N GLN A 143 3.23 -3.32 11.52
CA GLN A 143 3.54 -3.20 12.94
C GLN A 143 2.63 -4.13 13.75
N LYS A 144 3.25 -5.01 14.54
CA LYS A 144 2.56 -5.83 15.52
C LYS A 144 1.83 -4.93 16.51
N SER A 145 0.53 -5.11 16.69
CA SER A 145 -0.31 -4.22 17.51
C SER A 145 -0.02 -4.26 19.01
N GLY A 146 0.85 -5.17 19.46
CA GLY A 146 1.08 -5.48 20.87
C GLY A 146 -0.02 -6.31 21.53
N VAL A 147 -1.12 -6.58 20.81
CA VAL A 147 -2.25 -7.42 21.26
C VAL A 147 -2.10 -8.81 20.65
N SER A 148 -2.40 -9.84 21.45
CA SER A 148 -2.56 -11.23 21.00
C SER A 148 -3.65 -11.91 21.81
N THR A 149 -4.27 -12.93 21.23
CA THR A 149 -5.18 -13.84 21.94
C THR A 149 -4.66 -15.26 21.85
N GLU A 150 -4.85 -16.02 22.91
CA GLU A 150 -4.50 -17.45 22.98
C GLU A 150 -5.78 -18.26 23.13
N HIS A 151 -5.84 -19.39 22.42
CA HIS A 151 -7.00 -20.28 22.40
C HIS A 151 -6.50 -21.70 22.60
N GLU A 152 -6.88 -22.31 23.72
CA GLU A 152 -6.68 -23.75 23.94
C GLU A 152 -7.68 -24.53 23.07
N VAL A 153 -7.18 -25.52 22.34
CA VAL A 153 -7.98 -26.38 21.47
C VAL A 153 -7.74 -27.84 21.82
N SER A 154 -8.82 -28.63 21.90
CA SER A 154 -8.77 -30.06 22.25
C SER A 154 -8.46 -30.95 21.04
N GLY A 155 -7.48 -30.54 20.24
CA GLY A 155 -7.05 -31.22 19.01
C GLY A 155 -7.58 -30.60 17.72
N TYR A 156 -7.58 -31.41 16.67
CA TYR A 156 -7.98 -31.01 15.32
C TYR A 156 -9.50 -31.02 15.12
N ASP A 157 -9.95 -30.44 14.01
CA ASP A 157 -11.36 -30.31 13.64
C ASP A 157 -12.20 -29.49 14.62
N THR A 158 -11.53 -28.61 15.37
CA THR A 158 -12.13 -27.63 16.28
C THR A 158 -12.29 -26.27 15.60
N THR A 159 -12.99 -25.35 16.28
CA THR A 159 -13.19 -23.97 15.82
C THR A 159 -12.81 -23.01 16.93
N ILE A 160 -12.03 -21.98 16.60
CA ILE A 160 -11.76 -20.83 17.47
C ILE A 160 -12.53 -19.61 16.97
N GLU A 161 -12.90 -18.72 17.89
CA GLU A 161 -13.62 -17.48 17.58
C GLU A 161 -12.77 -16.27 17.94
N LEU A 162 -12.56 -15.36 16.98
CA LEU A 162 -11.94 -14.05 17.23
C LEU A 162 -13.01 -12.96 17.17
N GLU A 163 -12.99 -12.05 18.14
CA GLU A 163 -13.88 -10.89 18.17
C GLU A 163 -13.20 -9.66 17.52
N LEU A 164 -13.66 -9.26 16.33
CA LEU A 164 -13.07 -8.19 15.53
C LEU A 164 -14.07 -7.04 15.25
N SER A 165 -13.55 -5.82 15.13
CA SER A 165 -14.30 -4.62 14.77
C SER A 165 -13.47 -3.74 13.84
N LYS A 166 -14.15 -2.88 13.06
CA LYS A 166 -13.47 -1.93 12.16
C LYS A 166 -12.62 -0.90 12.91
N GLU A 167 -12.97 -0.60 14.16
CA GLU A 167 -12.29 0.44 14.97
C GLU A 167 -10.90 0.02 15.45
N GLN A 168 -10.64 -1.29 15.56
CA GLN A 168 -9.34 -1.81 15.96
C GLN A 168 -8.24 -1.56 14.92
N GLY A 169 -8.61 -1.33 13.66
CA GLY A 169 -7.66 -0.95 12.60
C GLY A 169 -6.64 -2.02 12.23
N TYR A 170 -6.93 -3.30 12.52
CA TYR A 170 -6.07 -4.42 12.12
C TYR A 170 -6.17 -4.65 10.60
N HIS A 171 -5.03 -4.89 9.97
CA HIS A 171 -4.89 -5.13 8.54
C HIS A 171 -4.71 -6.62 8.23
N HIS A 172 -4.04 -7.37 9.10
CA HIS A 172 -3.96 -8.82 8.98
C HIS A 172 -3.76 -9.48 10.35
N ILE A 173 -4.01 -10.78 10.39
CA ILE A 173 -3.85 -11.65 11.56
C ILE A 173 -2.99 -12.83 11.16
N GLN A 174 -2.03 -13.19 12.00
CA GLN A 174 -1.20 -14.38 11.85
C GLN A 174 -1.44 -15.33 13.01
N PHE A 175 -1.51 -16.62 12.73
CA PHE A 175 -1.76 -17.69 13.68
C PHE A 175 -0.50 -18.51 13.89
N TYR A 176 -0.19 -18.78 15.16
CA TYR A 176 0.93 -19.61 15.58
C TYR A 176 0.45 -20.69 16.52
N ALA A 177 0.97 -21.89 16.39
CA ALA A 177 0.62 -23.02 17.24
C ALA A 177 1.77 -23.39 18.16
N ASP A 178 1.43 -23.65 19.42
CA ASP A 178 2.29 -24.29 20.39
C ASP A 178 1.66 -25.61 20.81
N ASP A 179 2.49 -26.64 20.86
CA ASP A 179 2.16 -27.89 21.52
C ASP A 179 2.02 -27.67 23.04
N ASN A 180 1.00 -28.28 23.65
CA ASN A 180 0.69 -28.20 25.08
C ASN A 180 1.42 -29.30 25.91
N ASP A 181 2.12 -30.22 25.24
CA ASP A 181 2.78 -31.34 25.91
C ASP A 181 3.95 -30.89 26.79
N SER A 182 3.89 -31.27 28.07
CA SER A 182 4.84 -30.83 29.10
C SER A 182 5.96 -31.83 29.40
N PHE A 183 5.92 -33.07 28.88
CA PHE A 183 6.71 -34.17 29.45
C PHE A 183 7.44 -35.11 28.47
N PHE A 184 7.29 -34.95 27.15
CA PHE A 184 8.09 -35.69 26.17
C PHE A 184 8.63 -34.73 25.09
N ASP A 185 9.86 -34.99 24.67
CA ASP A 185 10.87 -34.07 24.14
C ASP A 185 10.75 -33.73 22.64
N GLY A 186 9.53 -33.52 22.12
CA GLY A 186 9.30 -33.25 20.69
C GLY A 186 8.30 -32.16 20.35
N GLY A 187 7.77 -31.43 21.34
CA GLY A 187 6.69 -30.47 21.09
C GLY A 187 7.12 -29.29 20.21
N VAL A 188 6.44 -29.08 19.09
CA VAL A 188 6.68 -27.93 18.22
C VAL A 188 6.15 -26.65 18.89
N LYS A 189 6.89 -25.56 18.77
CA LYS A 189 6.49 -24.25 19.30
C LYS A 189 6.58 -23.18 18.24
N ASN A 190 5.64 -22.24 18.31
CA ASN A 190 5.52 -21.07 17.47
C ASN A 190 5.50 -21.44 15.99
N VAL A 191 4.76 -22.48 15.63
CA VAL A 191 4.56 -22.92 14.25
C VAL A 191 3.59 -21.96 13.57
N TYR A 192 4.07 -21.19 12.60
CA TYR A 192 3.25 -20.32 11.77
C TYR A 192 2.29 -21.16 10.93
N CYS A 193 1.02 -21.18 11.33
CA CYS A 193 0.03 -22.16 10.89
C CYS A 193 -1.19 -21.54 10.20
N GLY A 194 -1.21 -20.23 9.98
CA GLY A 194 -2.27 -19.60 9.20
C GLY A 194 -2.16 -18.09 9.18
N ALA A 195 -2.82 -17.46 8.22
CA ALA A 195 -2.99 -16.03 8.20
C ALA A 195 -4.25 -15.62 7.44
N VAL A 196 -4.77 -14.46 7.79
CA VAL A 196 -5.90 -13.84 7.10
C VAL A 196 -5.72 -12.33 7.06
N LYS A 197 -6.14 -11.72 5.96
CA LYS A 197 -6.19 -10.25 5.83
C LYS A 197 -7.53 -9.72 6.25
N LEU A 198 -7.55 -8.49 6.73
CA LEU A 198 -8.75 -7.72 7.01
C LEU A 198 -8.81 -6.58 5.99
N THR A 199 -9.84 -6.56 5.14
CA THR A 199 -10.06 -5.39 4.28
C THR A 199 -10.75 -4.30 5.08
N GLY A 200 -9.94 -3.35 5.55
CA GLY A 200 -10.41 -2.10 6.10
C GLY A 200 -10.65 -1.06 4.99
N CYS A 201 -11.63 -0.21 5.22
CA CYS A 201 -11.79 1.03 4.46
C CYS A 201 -10.54 1.91 4.59
N TYR A 202 -10.28 2.75 3.59
CA TYR A 202 -9.17 3.73 3.62
C TYR A 202 -9.46 4.97 4.48
N CYS A 203 -10.54 4.92 5.25
CA CYS A 203 -11.03 5.98 6.11
C CYS A 203 -10.18 6.05 7.37
N LYS A 204 -9.82 7.26 7.81
CA LYS A 204 -9.17 7.58 9.10
C LYS A 204 -7.87 6.83 9.37
N ARG A 205 -7.17 6.41 8.31
CA ARG A 205 -5.82 5.82 8.36
C ARG A 205 -5.02 6.25 7.15
N ASP A 206 -3.71 6.05 7.17
CA ASP A 206 -2.85 6.30 6.02
C ASP A 206 -2.90 5.18 4.98
N PHE A 207 -2.56 5.50 3.73
CA PHE A 207 -2.28 4.50 2.70
C PHE A 207 -0.90 3.89 2.93
N THR A 208 -0.75 2.59 2.70
CA THR A 208 0.56 2.00 2.49
C THR A 208 1.08 2.33 1.09
N VAL A 209 2.39 2.13 0.87
CA VAL A 209 3.01 2.35 -0.45
C VAL A 209 2.37 1.44 -1.51
N GLU A 210 2.17 0.17 -1.18
CA GLU A 210 1.56 -0.81 -2.09
C GLU A 210 0.09 -0.51 -2.37
N GLU A 211 -0.65 0.00 -1.38
CA GLU A 211 -2.04 0.42 -1.58
C GLU A 211 -2.14 1.60 -2.53
N LEU A 212 -1.37 2.68 -2.31
CA LEU A 212 -1.40 3.84 -3.21
C LEU A 212 -0.94 3.45 -4.61
N LYS A 213 0.09 2.61 -4.71
CA LYS A 213 0.56 2.05 -5.99
C LYS A 213 -0.54 1.31 -6.72
N LYS A 214 -1.20 0.37 -6.05
CA LYS A 214 -2.32 -0.40 -6.60
C LYS A 214 -3.46 0.53 -7.04
N ILE A 215 -3.81 1.52 -6.22
CA ILE A 215 -4.88 2.48 -6.55
C ILE A 215 -4.59 3.22 -7.85
N ILE A 216 -3.37 3.75 -8.03
CA ILE A 216 -3.01 4.52 -9.24
C ILE A 216 -2.93 3.62 -10.47
N ILE A 217 -2.37 2.41 -10.33
CA ILE A 217 -2.30 1.43 -11.42
C ILE A 217 -3.70 1.03 -11.88
N GLU A 218 -4.60 0.69 -10.96
CA GLU A 218 -5.97 0.31 -11.32
C GLU A 218 -6.75 1.49 -11.92
N LEU A 219 -6.52 2.72 -11.45
CA LEU A 219 -7.12 3.92 -12.05
C LEU A 219 -6.70 4.08 -13.52
N ARG A 220 -5.41 3.86 -13.82
CA ARG A 220 -4.87 3.89 -15.19
C ARG A 220 -5.38 2.74 -16.06
N LYS A 221 -5.59 1.55 -15.50
CA LYS A 221 -6.16 0.40 -16.24
C LYS A 221 -7.64 0.58 -16.56
N LEU A 222 -8.39 1.27 -15.71
CA LEU A 222 -9.81 1.56 -15.96
C LEU A 222 -10.00 2.67 -16.99
N GLU A 223 -9.09 3.66 -17.02
CA GLU A 223 -9.17 4.74 -18.00
C GLU A 223 -8.71 4.29 -19.39
N LYS A 224 -9.66 4.25 -20.32
CA LYS A 224 -9.41 3.96 -21.74
C LYS A 224 -8.91 5.19 -22.49
N THR A 225 -7.98 5.00 -23.42
CA THR A 225 -7.40 6.10 -24.22
C THR A 225 -8.20 6.36 -25.50
N GLY A 226 -9.08 5.42 -25.89
CA GLY A 226 -9.80 5.43 -27.16
C GLY A 226 -9.00 4.88 -28.34
N ALA A 227 -7.72 4.55 -28.14
CA ALA A 227 -6.91 3.82 -29.10
C ALA A 227 -7.10 2.29 -28.92
N THR A 228 -6.72 1.52 -29.95
CA THR A 228 -6.77 0.05 -29.90
C THR A 228 -5.43 -0.56 -30.27
N GLN A 229 -5.08 -1.67 -29.63
CA GLN A 229 -3.89 -2.47 -29.95
C GLN A 229 -4.24 -3.92 -30.25
N THR A 230 -3.40 -4.58 -31.05
CA THR A 230 -3.53 -6.01 -31.40
C THR A 230 -2.53 -6.89 -30.63
N LEU A 231 -1.50 -6.30 -30.04
CA LEU A 231 -0.45 -6.98 -29.26
C LEU A 231 -0.67 -6.67 -27.78
N ARG A 232 -0.36 -7.61 -26.89
CA ARG A 232 -0.50 -7.39 -25.45
C ARG A 232 0.72 -6.69 -24.86
N ASP A 233 0.47 -5.67 -24.04
CA ASP A 233 1.50 -4.92 -23.31
C ASP A 233 2.28 -5.85 -22.34
N LYS A 234 3.59 -5.58 -22.21
CA LYS A 234 4.53 -6.15 -21.24
C LYS A 234 3.97 -6.23 -19.80
N ASN A 235 3.01 -5.40 -19.44
CA ASN A 235 2.49 -5.29 -18.08
C ASN A 235 1.16 -6.02 -17.80
N ASN A 236 0.61 -6.79 -18.74
CA ASN A 236 -0.64 -7.55 -18.57
C ASN A 236 -0.40 -9.08 -18.56
N THR A 237 -0.03 -9.61 -17.39
CA THR A 237 0.50 -10.98 -17.17
C THR A 237 -0.50 -12.13 -17.29
N SER A 238 -1.77 -11.88 -17.62
CA SER A 238 -2.82 -12.90 -17.51
C SER A 238 -3.10 -13.62 -18.84
N ARG A 239 -2.22 -14.55 -19.27
CA ARG A 239 -2.48 -15.72 -20.18
C ARG A 239 -1.59 -15.90 -21.44
N TYR A 240 -0.68 -14.98 -21.81
CA TYR A 240 0.17 -15.15 -23.02
C TYR A 240 1.56 -14.50 -22.84
N GLU A 241 2.55 -14.94 -23.63
CA GLU A 241 3.92 -14.41 -23.64
C GLU A 241 3.97 -12.98 -24.23
N MET A 242 4.98 -12.21 -23.81
CA MET A 242 5.18 -10.79 -24.13
C MET A 242 5.34 -10.56 -25.64
N GLY A 243 4.54 -9.65 -26.22
CA GLY A 243 4.62 -9.30 -27.65
C GLY A 243 3.77 -10.16 -28.57
N GLU A 244 3.05 -11.15 -28.05
CA GLU A 244 2.11 -11.97 -28.82
C GLU A 244 0.79 -11.22 -29.12
N PRO A 245 0.15 -11.50 -30.26
CA PRO A 245 -1.16 -10.95 -30.57
C PRO A 245 -2.23 -11.47 -29.60
N VAL A 246 -3.19 -10.62 -29.27
CA VAL A 246 -4.34 -11.02 -28.47
C VAL A 246 -5.28 -11.83 -29.35
N LEU A 247 -5.57 -13.06 -28.93
CA LEU A 247 -6.44 -13.97 -29.67
C LEU A 247 -7.80 -14.13 -28.96
N ASP A 248 -8.87 -14.27 -29.72
CA ASP A 248 -10.16 -14.73 -29.21
C ASP A 248 -10.18 -16.25 -28.97
N LYS A 249 -11.34 -16.78 -28.56
CA LYS A 249 -11.53 -18.21 -28.28
C LYS A 249 -11.30 -19.11 -29.50
N ASP A 250 -11.34 -18.55 -30.71
CA ASP A 250 -11.15 -19.24 -31.97
C ASP A 250 -9.74 -19.00 -32.55
N SER A 251 -8.81 -18.50 -31.74
CA SER A 251 -7.43 -18.16 -32.13
C SER A 251 -7.32 -17.04 -33.19
N LYS A 252 -8.31 -16.15 -33.29
CA LYS A 252 -8.24 -14.99 -34.20
C LYS A 252 -7.73 -13.75 -33.49
N ILE A 253 -6.90 -12.98 -34.19
CA ILE A 253 -6.37 -11.71 -33.67
C ILE A 253 -7.50 -10.72 -33.44
N ILE A 254 -7.58 -10.17 -32.22
CA ILE A 254 -8.55 -9.14 -31.85
C ILE A 254 -7.86 -7.83 -31.49
N LYS A 255 -8.59 -6.73 -31.74
CA LYS A 255 -8.23 -5.40 -31.25
C LYS A 255 -8.78 -5.22 -29.85
N ILE A 256 -7.92 -4.93 -28.89
CA ILE A 256 -8.29 -4.55 -27.54
C ILE A 256 -8.09 -3.05 -27.34
N GLU A 257 -8.92 -2.45 -26.50
CA GLU A 257 -8.82 -1.03 -26.18
C GLU A 257 -7.59 -0.77 -25.29
N GLN A 258 -6.83 0.26 -25.63
CA GLN A 258 -5.69 0.72 -24.84
C GLN A 258 -6.16 1.47 -23.60
N THR A 259 -5.42 1.28 -22.52
CA THR A 259 -5.63 1.92 -21.23
C THR A 259 -4.51 2.92 -20.96
N GLN A 260 -4.75 3.87 -20.06
CA GLN A 260 -3.69 4.78 -19.62
C GLN A 260 -2.51 4.04 -18.97
N TYR A 261 -2.71 2.81 -18.51
CA TYR A 261 -1.64 2.00 -17.96
C TYR A 261 -0.69 1.51 -19.05
N ASP A 262 -1.18 1.23 -20.26
CA ASP A 262 -0.33 0.83 -21.39
C ASP A 262 0.59 2.00 -21.83
N GLU A 263 0.09 3.25 -21.73
CA GLU A 263 0.89 4.43 -22.07
C GLU A 263 1.88 4.84 -20.95
N LEU A 264 1.44 4.77 -19.69
CA LEU A 264 2.15 5.39 -18.57
C LEU A 264 2.83 4.38 -17.64
N GLY A 265 2.41 3.13 -17.65
CA GLY A 265 2.85 2.09 -16.71
C GLY A 265 2.74 2.56 -15.25
N GLU A 266 3.83 2.41 -14.50
CA GLU A 266 3.95 2.84 -13.10
C GLU A 266 4.58 4.23 -12.93
N ASN A 267 4.91 4.92 -14.03
CA ASN A 267 5.68 6.16 -13.96
C ASN A 267 4.93 7.25 -13.18
N LEU A 268 5.65 7.98 -12.32
CA LEU A 268 5.14 9.13 -11.58
C LEU A 268 5.99 10.36 -11.90
N PHE A 269 5.34 11.50 -12.13
CA PHE A 269 5.97 12.82 -12.34
C PHE A 269 7.13 12.81 -13.34
N ASN A 270 7.00 11.99 -14.39
CA ASN A 270 8.07 11.65 -15.33
C ASN A 270 8.14 12.56 -16.56
N LEU A 271 7.15 13.44 -16.78
CA LEU A 271 7.17 14.33 -17.94
C LEU A 271 8.37 15.27 -17.87
N ASN A 272 9.07 15.39 -18.98
CA ASN A 272 10.30 16.16 -19.06
C ASN A 272 10.01 17.64 -19.32
N LEU A 273 9.56 18.33 -18.28
CA LEU A 273 9.23 19.76 -18.28
C LEU A 273 10.37 20.59 -17.66
N PRO A 274 10.40 21.92 -17.89
CA PRO A 274 11.42 22.82 -17.32
C PRO A 274 11.53 22.75 -15.78
N GLU A 275 10.41 22.51 -15.12
CA GLU A 275 10.34 22.15 -13.71
C GLU A 275 9.57 20.84 -13.58
N LYS A 276 10.08 19.92 -12.76
CA LYS A 276 9.45 18.64 -12.43
C LYS A 276 9.92 18.19 -11.06
N ILE A 277 9.16 17.27 -10.45
CA ILE A 277 9.57 16.65 -9.18
C ILE A 277 10.96 16.04 -9.35
N ASN A 278 11.82 16.25 -8.35
CA ASN A 278 13.16 15.67 -8.34
C ASN A 278 13.07 14.15 -8.55
N SER A 279 13.94 13.59 -9.40
CA SER A 279 13.90 12.17 -9.77
C SER A 279 13.94 11.24 -8.55
N ASP A 280 14.70 11.63 -7.53
CA ASP A 280 14.90 10.85 -6.30
C ASP A 280 13.63 10.84 -5.42
N GLU A 281 12.70 11.77 -5.65
CA GLU A 281 11.40 11.87 -4.99
C GLU A 281 10.23 11.40 -5.87
N ALA A 282 10.44 11.23 -7.18
CA ALA A 282 9.41 10.84 -8.16
C ALA A 282 9.12 9.32 -8.10
N ASN A 283 8.79 8.82 -6.91
CA ASN A 283 8.51 7.42 -6.63
C ASN A 283 7.37 7.25 -5.63
N PHE A 284 6.77 6.06 -5.59
CA PHE A 284 5.64 5.76 -4.72
C PHE A 284 5.94 5.92 -3.23
N LYS A 285 7.17 5.64 -2.78
CA LYS A 285 7.52 5.79 -1.36
C LYS A 285 7.42 7.26 -0.90
N SER A 286 8.06 8.16 -1.64
CA SER A 286 8.07 9.59 -1.32
C SER A 286 6.70 10.21 -1.54
N PHE A 287 5.99 9.80 -2.61
CA PHE A 287 4.64 10.28 -2.88
C PHE A 287 3.64 9.84 -1.82
N THR A 288 3.67 8.58 -1.39
CA THR A 288 2.79 8.06 -0.33
C THR A 288 2.99 8.80 0.98
N ALA A 289 4.25 9.00 1.39
CA ALA A 289 4.56 9.74 2.61
C ALA A 289 4.03 11.19 2.53
N ALA A 290 4.25 11.88 1.41
CA ALA A 290 3.84 13.27 1.23
C ALA A 290 2.32 13.44 1.15
N ILE A 291 1.62 12.58 0.40
CA ILE A 291 0.16 12.66 0.24
C ILE A 291 -0.57 12.30 1.54
N ASN A 292 -0.10 11.28 2.29
CA ASN A 292 -0.68 10.93 3.59
C ASN A 292 -0.49 12.05 4.60
N LYS A 293 0.70 12.66 4.64
CA LYS A 293 0.95 13.83 5.48
C LYS A 293 -0.01 14.97 5.16
N ALA A 294 -0.17 15.32 3.89
CA ALA A 294 -1.12 16.34 3.47
C ALA A 294 -2.56 15.95 3.86
N MET A 295 -2.99 14.71 3.59
CA MET A 295 -4.33 14.27 3.96
C MET A 295 -4.59 14.36 5.46
N THR A 296 -3.60 14.07 6.29
CA THR A 296 -3.67 14.21 7.75
C THR A 296 -3.73 15.66 8.18
N ASP A 297 -2.77 16.49 7.75
CA ASP A 297 -2.67 17.90 8.14
C ASP A 297 -3.91 18.71 7.75
N TYR A 298 -4.57 18.34 6.65
CA TYR A 298 -5.71 19.05 6.07
C TYR A 298 -7.05 18.31 6.24
N GLU A 299 -7.09 17.30 7.11
CA GLU A 299 -8.30 16.56 7.51
C GLU A 299 -9.06 15.88 6.35
N ILE A 300 -8.33 15.46 5.32
CA ILE A 300 -8.82 14.68 4.18
C ILE A 300 -8.85 13.20 4.59
N ASN A 301 -9.63 12.90 5.64
CA ASN A 301 -9.52 11.66 6.39
C ASN A 301 -10.69 10.69 6.19
N THR A 302 -11.83 11.10 5.64
CA THR A 302 -12.89 10.16 5.24
C THR A 302 -12.54 9.52 3.88
N CYS A 303 -13.08 8.33 3.61
CA CYS A 303 -12.83 7.66 2.33
C CYS A 303 -13.28 8.54 1.16
N ILE A 304 -14.44 9.19 1.29
CA ILE A 304 -14.98 10.02 0.21
C ILE A 304 -14.16 11.29 -0.02
N ARG A 305 -13.66 11.94 1.05
CA ARG A 305 -12.71 13.06 0.93
C ARG A 305 -11.46 12.66 0.17
N LYS A 306 -10.87 11.51 0.50
CA LYS A 306 -9.68 11.00 -0.20
C LYS A 306 -9.94 10.68 -1.66
N ILE A 307 -11.07 10.05 -1.95
CA ILE A 307 -11.51 9.74 -3.31
C ILE A 307 -11.62 11.02 -4.15
N HIS A 308 -12.34 12.02 -3.65
CA HIS A 308 -12.48 13.30 -4.35
C HIS A 308 -11.13 14.01 -4.49
N PHE A 309 -10.33 14.09 -3.44
CA PHE A 309 -9.02 14.73 -3.48
C PHE A 309 -8.08 14.08 -4.50
N LEU A 310 -7.97 12.74 -4.48
CA LEU A 310 -7.16 12.00 -5.45
C LEU A 310 -7.70 12.16 -6.88
N ALA A 311 -9.01 12.14 -7.10
CA ALA A 311 -9.60 12.32 -8.43
C ALA A 311 -9.24 13.69 -9.04
N GLN A 312 -9.34 14.74 -8.23
CA GLN A 312 -8.99 16.10 -8.65
C GLN A 312 -7.48 16.19 -8.94
N CYS A 313 -6.64 15.73 -8.02
CA CYS A 313 -5.19 15.72 -8.22
C CYS A 313 -4.78 14.91 -9.46
N TYR A 314 -5.40 13.76 -9.70
CA TYR A 314 -5.13 12.92 -10.87
C TYR A 314 -5.47 13.64 -12.17
N HIS A 315 -6.61 14.34 -12.22
CA HIS A 315 -6.97 15.14 -13.38
C HIS A 315 -5.99 16.29 -13.63
N GLU A 316 -5.70 17.09 -12.59
CA GLU A 316 -4.86 18.30 -12.68
C GLU A 316 -3.40 18.00 -13.05
N THR A 317 -2.92 16.81 -12.72
CA THR A 317 -1.53 16.39 -12.96
C THR A 317 -1.36 15.50 -14.18
N GLN A 318 -2.38 15.40 -15.04
CA GLN A 318 -2.39 14.47 -16.17
C GLN A 318 -2.01 13.05 -15.73
N ARG A 319 -2.75 12.49 -14.77
CA ARG A 319 -2.55 11.15 -14.20
C ARG A 319 -1.27 11.02 -13.38
N PHE A 320 -0.93 12.05 -12.59
CA PHE A 320 0.30 12.13 -11.79
C PHE A 320 1.59 12.05 -12.64
N THR A 321 1.58 12.65 -13.82
CA THR A 321 2.76 12.68 -14.72
C THR A 321 3.45 14.04 -14.73
N LEU A 322 2.78 15.12 -14.32
CA LEU A 322 3.34 16.47 -14.19
C LEU A 322 3.02 17.14 -12.85
N SER A 323 3.80 18.17 -12.54
CA SER A 323 3.62 19.09 -11.41
C SER A 323 3.80 20.55 -11.81
N TYR A 324 3.85 20.85 -13.11
CA TYR A 324 4.20 22.14 -13.68
C TYR A 324 3.41 22.41 -14.97
N GLU A 325 2.85 23.61 -15.09
CA GLU A 325 2.16 24.07 -16.30
C GLU A 325 3.18 24.59 -17.34
N GLU A 326 3.28 23.90 -18.48
CA GLU A 326 4.23 24.29 -19.54
C GLU A 326 3.86 25.64 -20.20
N ARG A 327 2.56 25.84 -20.48
CA ARG A 327 2.04 26.97 -21.26
C ARG A 327 1.15 27.87 -20.38
N PRO A 328 1.74 28.81 -19.64
CA PRO A 328 1.01 29.62 -18.69
C PRO A 328 0.10 30.62 -19.40
N LYS A 329 -1.02 30.95 -18.77
CA LYS A 329 -1.92 31.98 -19.26
C LYS A 329 -1.35 33.37 -18.97
N SER A 330 -1.51 34.29 -19.92
CA SER A 330 -1.17 35.71 -19.72
C SER A 330 -2.02 36.40 -18.65
N THR A 331 -3.14 35.79 -18.27
CA THR A 331 -4.07 36.28 -17.26
C THR A 331 -3.67 35.97 -15.81
N TYR A 332 -2.56 35.25 -15.59
CA TYR A 332 -2.09 35.00 -14.22
C TYR A 332 -1.59 36.28 -13.56
N HIS A 333 -2.12 36.56 -12.38
CA HIS A 333 -1.68 37.69 -11.56
C HIS A 333 -0.24 37.44 -11.11
N GLY A 334 0.61 38.46 -11.29
CA GLY A 334 2.06 38.33 -11.09
C GLY A 334 2.83 37.78 -12.29
N GLY A 335 2.15 37.37 -13.37
CA GLY A 335 2.74 36.91 -14.62
C GLY A 335 3.13 35.44 -14.62
N GLU A 336 3.97 35.05 -15.59
CA GLU A 336 4.27 33.64 -15.88
C GLU A 336 4.95 32.87 -14.74
N TYR A 337 5.60 33.56 -13.80
CA TYR A 337 6.20 32.94 -12.64
C TYR A 337 5.17 32.32 -11.70
N PHE A 338 3.90 32.74 -11.78
CA PHE A 338 2.81 32.32 -10.91
C PHE A 338 1.80 31.41 -11.63
N ARG A 339 2.30 30.67 -12.62
CA ARG A 339 1.61 29.59 -13.32
C ARG A 339 1.32 28.37 -12.45
N GLY A 340 0.53 27.43 -12.95
CA GLY A 340 0.16 26.21 -12.25
C GLY A 340 1.35 25.35 -11.81
N ARG A 341 1.40 25.03 -10.50
CA ARG A 341 2.33 24.03 -9.94
C ARG A 341 1.67 23.13 -8.90
N GLY A 342 2.27 21.96 -8.68
CA GLY A 342 1.83 20.99 -7.68
C GLY A 342 0.62 20.18 -8.13
N LEU A 343 -0.01 19.46 -7.19
CA LEU A 343 -1.01 18.45 -7.56
C LEU A 343 -2.36 19.02 -8.00
N ILE A 344 -2.64 20.28 -7.70
CA ILE A 344 -3.89 20.95 -8.05
C ILE A 344 -3.64 22.27 -8.81
N GLN A 345 -2.41 22.44 -9.32
CA GLN A 345 -2.02 23.60 -10.13
C GLN A 345 -2.28 24.94 -9.42
N VAL A 346 -1.62 25.16 -8.27
CA VAL A 346 -1.64 26.47 -7.58
C VAL A 346 -1.15 27.56 -8.53
N THR A 347 -1.93 28.64 -8.63
CA THR A 347 -1.76 29.75 -9.58
C THR A 347 -1.97 31.09 -8.87
N HIS A 348 -1.48 32.17 -9.49
CA HIS A 348 -1.60 33.58 -9.08
C HIS A 348 -0.77 33.95 -7.83
N ASP A 349 -0.20 35.16 -7.83
CA ASP A 349 0.63 35.67 -6.75
C ASP A 349 -0.16 36.01 -5.49
N ASP A 350 -1.27 36.73 -5.64
CA ASP A 350 -2.09 37.34 -4.59
C ASP A 350 -2.99 36.36 -3.83
N TRP A 351 -3.61 35.38 -4.50
CA TRP A 351 -4.47 34.39 -3.84
C TRP A 351 -3.94 32.95 -3.86
N GLY A 352 -2.81 32.69 -4.53
CA GLY A 352 -2.18 31.37 -4.57
C GLY A 352 -0.89 31.32 -3.79
N TYR A 353 0.18 31.82 -4.41
CA TYR A 353 1.55 31.64 -3.92
C TYR A 353 1.86 32.43 -2.66
N LEU A 354 1.51 33.73 -2.58
CA LEU A 354 1.81 34.52 -1.38
C LEU A 354 1.01 34.07 -0.16
N PRO A 355 -0.30 33.79 -0.25
CA PRO A 355 -1.03 33.24 0.90
C PRO A 355 -0.48 31.90 1.38
N TYR A 356 -0.13 30.99 0.46
CA TYR A 356 0.48 29.72 0.83
C TYR A 356 1.86 29.92 1.49
N TYR A 357 2.68 30.82 0.95
CA TYR A 357 3.95 31.20 1.57
C TYR A 357 3.73 31.73 2.99
N LYS A 358 2.76 32.61 3.21
CA LYS A 358 2.43 33.16 4.54
C LYS A 358 1.90 32.10 5.49
N TYR A 359 1.17 31.11 4.98
CA TYR A 359 0.73 29.96 5.77
C TYR A 359 1.92 29.15 6.30
N LEU A 360 2.91 28.85 5.44
CA LEU A 360 4.14 28.15 5.84
C LEU A 360 5.07 29.01 6.71
N TYR A 361 5.05 30.32 6.51
CA TYR A 361 5.90 31.29 7.22
C TYR A 361 5.06 32.39 7.86
N PRO A 362 4.39 32.13 9.01
CA PRO A 362 3.47 33.07 9.64
C PRO A 362 4.10 34.40 10.06
N THR A 363 5.44 34.47 10.15
CA THR A 363 6.18 35.70 10.41
C THR A 363 6.28 36.64 9.21
N CYS A 364 5.89 36.20 8.00
CA CYS A 364 5.88 37.01 6.80
C CYS A 364 4.84 38.14 6.89
N LYS A 365 5.31 39.39 6.80
CA LYS A 365 4.47 40.60 6.95
C LYS A 365 4.00 41.21 5.63
N GLU A 366 4.24 40.52 4.52
CA GLU A 366 3.90 41.01 3.18
C GLU A 366 2.38 41.10 2.98
N LYS A 367 1.96 42.17 2.29
CA LYS A 367 0.56 42.42 1.99
C LYS A 367 0.14 41.62 0.75
N THR A 368 -1.03 41.01 0.81
CA THR A 368 -1.64 40.28 -0.32
C THR A 368 -2.46 41.20 -1.22
N ASP A 369 -2.92 42.34 -0.69
CA ASP A 369 -3.63 43.38 -1.45
C ASP A 369 -3.35 44.79 -0.87
N PRO A 370 -2.75 45.73 -1.64
CA PRO A 370 -2.05 45.47 -2.90
C PRO A 370 -0.72 44.74 -2.64
N ILE A 371 -0.35 43.85 -3.54
CA ILE A 371 0.96 43.18 -3.54
C ILE A 371 2.04 44.07 -4.19
N ASP A 372 3.17 44.28 -3.50
CA ASP A 372 4.31 45.02 -4.07
C ASP A 372 5.22 44.08 -4.90
N ARG A 373 4.93 44.01 -6.19
CA ARG A 373 5.67 43.20 -7.18
C ARG A 373 7.09 43.71 -7.47
N ASN A 374 7.42 44.93 -7.03
CA ASN A 374 8.76 45.50 -7.19
C ASN A 374 9.68 45.25 -6.00
N SER A 375 9.11 44.86 -4.86
CA SER A 375 9.83 44.60 -3.61
C SER A 375 10.95 43.56 -3.78
N ASN A 376 11.97 43.69 -2.92
CA ASN A 376 13.05 42.70 -2.86
C ASN A 376 12.52 41.32 -2.46
N PHE A 377 11.55 41.26 -1.54
CA PHE A 377 10.88 40.02 -1.16
C PHE A 377 10.25 39.31 -2.36
N TYR A 378 9.46 40.02 -3.17
CA TYR A 378 8.75 39.41 -4.29
C TYR A 378 9.73 38.77 -5.29
N LYS A 379 10.80 39.49 -5.64
CA LYS A 379 11.80 39.06 -6.63
C LYS A 379 12.76 37.99 -6.11
N THR A 380 13.21 38.09 -4.86
CA THR A 380 14.30 37.24 -4.33
C THR A 380 13.82 36.13 -3.40
N VAL A 381 12.56 36.17 -2.95
CA VAL A 381 11.98 35.18 -2.04
C VAL A 381 10.78 34.49 -2.67
N LEU A 382 9.75 35.24 -3.06
CA LEU A 382 8.49 34.65 -3.52
C LEU A 382 8.63 33.92 -4.86
N ILE A 383 9.22 34.56 -5.88
CA ILE A 383 9.45 33.92 -7.19
C ILE A 383 10.29 32.64 -7.08
N PRO A 384 11.45 32.63 -6.38
CA PRO A 384 12.21 31.39 -6.17
C PRO A 384 11.43 30.33 -5.39
N PHE A 385 10.61 30.74 -4.41
CA PHE A 385 9.78 29.81 -3.65
C PHE A 385 8.78 29.05 -4.54
N CYS A 386 8.21 29.68 -5.58
CA CYS A 386 7.23 29.04 -6.46
C CYS A 386 7.71 27.68 -6.99
N LYS A 387 8.99 27.59 -7.36
CA LYS A 387 9.62 26.37 -7.90
C LYS A 387 9.62 25.21 -6.91
N ASN A 388 9.58 25.45 -5.60
CA ASN A 388 9.48 24.35 -4.63
C ASN A 388 8.21 23.52 -4.84
N ILE A 389 7.11 24.15 -5.24
CA ILE A 389 5.80 23.50 -5.40
C ILE A 389 5.77 22.50 -6.57
N SER A 390 6.60 22.71 -7.60
CA SER A 390 6.73 21.82 -8.75
C SER A 390 7.89 20.84 -8.64
N THR A 391 8.90 21.12 -7.80
CA THR A 391 10.14 20.30 -7.74
C THR A 391 10.28 19.43 -6.50
N LYS A 392 9.56 19.72 -5.42
CA LYS A 392 9.59 18.94 -4.17
C LYS A 392 8.23 18.29 -3.92
N ILE A 393 8.20 16.97 -3.79
CA ILE A 393 6.94 16.23 -3.66
C ILE A 393 6.17 16.60 -2.38
N SER A 394 6.90 16.94 -1.31
CA SER A 394 6.33 17.44 -0.06
C SER A 394 5.56 18.74 -0.25
N TYR A 395 6.15 19.74 -0.92
CA TYR A 395 5.48 21.01 -1.22
C TYR A 395 4.35 20.84 -2.22
N ALA A 396 4.49 19.93 -3.21
CA ALA A 396 3.44 19.65 -4.18
C ALA A 396 2.18 19.07 -3.52
N CYS A 397 2.34 18.13 -2.58
CA CYS A 397 1.23 17.54 -1.83
C CYS A 397 0.67 18.51 -0.78
N ASP A 398 1.54 19.18 -0.02
CA ASP A 398 1.14 20.11 1.05
C ASP A 398 0.32 21.28 0.49
N SER A 399 0.79 21.92 -0.58
CA SER A 399 0.06 23.01 -1.23
C SER A 399 -1.30 22.59 -1.76
N ALA A 400 -1.44 21.34 -2.18
CA ALA A 400 -2.71 20.78 -2.62
C ALA A 400 -3.70 20.62 -1.47
N GLY A 401 -3.25 20.05 -0.35
CA GLY A 401 -4.07 19.96 0.85
C GLY A 401 -4.41 21.32 1.47
N TRP A 402 -3.45 22.26 1.49
CA TRP A 402 -3.67 23.63 1.95
C TRP A 402 -4.78 24.31 1.16
N ASN A 403 -4.69 24.30 -0.16
CA ASN A 403 -5.69 24.90 -1.04
C ASN A 403 -7.05 24.18 -0.90
N TRP A 404 -7.05 22.84 -0.78
CA TRP A 404 -8.25 22.06 -0.51
C TRP A 404 -8.96 22.50 0.77
N LYS A 405 -8.21 22.75 1.85
CA LYS A 405 -8.74 23.15 3.15
C LYS A 405 -9.14 24.63 3.19
N PHE A 406 -8.39 25.53 2.56
CA PHE A 406 -8.47 26.97 2.81
C PHE A 406 -8.88 27.85 1.63
N LYS A 407 -8.85 27.38 0.38
CA LYS A 407 -9.34 28.21 -0.73
C LYS A 407 -10.87 28.22 -0.83
N GLY A 408 -11.51 27.04 -0.84
CA GLY A 408 -12.95 26.93 -1.08
C GLY A 408 -13.44 27.78 -2.27
N VAL A 409 -14.73 28.10 -2.33
CA VAL A 409 -15.25 29.16 -3.21
C VAL A 409 -16.17 30.04 -2.38
N PRO A 410 -16.10 31.37 -2.49
CA PRO A 410 -16.97 32.29 -1.73
C PRO A 410 -18.48 31.97 -1.81
N THR A 411 -18.94 31.35 -2.90
CA THR A 411 -20.36 31.01 -3.13
C THR A 411 -20.81 29.67 -2.54
N VAL A 412 -19.90 28.77 -2.17
CA VAL A 412 -20.24 27.41 -1.68
C VAL A 412 -19.55 27.02 -0.36
N GLY A 413 -18.65 27.88 0.15
CA GLY A 413 -18.01 27.77 1.46
C GLY A 413 -16.49 27.63 1.39
N GLU A 414 -15.83 27.92 2.51
CA GLU A 414 -14.44 27.56 2.77
C GLU A 414 -14.37 26.06 3.11
N ASN A 415 -13.26 25.37 2.80
CA ASN A 415 -13.04 23.94 3.03
C ASN A 415 -13.80 22.96 2.10
N ILE A 416 -13.10 22.49 1.05
CA ILE A 416 -13.64 21.55 0.05
C ILE A 416 -14.02 20.20 0.66
N ASN A 417 -13.48 19.82 1.83
CA ASN A 417 -13.90 18.60 2.53
C ASN A 417 -15.42 18.54 2.74
N LEU A 418 -16.07 19.67 3.03
CA LEU A 418 -17.52 19.76 3.25
C LEU A 418 -18.33 19.47 1.97
N LEU A 419 -17.73 19.71 0.80
CA LEU A 419 -18.33 19.40 -0.50
C LEU A 419 -18.10 17.94 -0.87
N ALA A 420 -16.91 17.42 -0.58
CA ALA A 420 -16.57 16.01 -0.78
C ALA A 420 -17.41 15.08 0.10
N ASP A 421 -17.73 15.48 1.34
CA ASP A 421 -18.62 14.71 2.23
C ASP A 421 -20.04 14.56 1.64
N LYS A 422 -20.46 15.51 0.81
CA LYS A 422 -21.75 15.45 0.08
C LYS A 422 -21.64 14.68 -1.23
N ASP A 423 -20.47 14.11 -1.52
CA ASP A 423 -20.16 13.38 -2.74
C ASP A 423 -20.50 14.16 -4.03
N ASN A 424 -20.28 15.47 -4.01
CA ASN A 424 -20.68 16.36 -5.10
C ASN A 424 -19.48 16.76 -5.97
N VAL A 425 -19.22 15.96 -7.01
CA VAL A 425 -18.07 16.16 -7.91
C VAL A 425 -18.13 17.52 -8.60
N LEU A 426 -19.31 17.99 -8.99
CA LEU A 426 -19.47 19.29 -9.63
C LEU A 426 -19.01 20.44 -8.71
N LEU A 427 -19.46 20.45 -7.46
CA LEU A 427 -19.09 21.51 -6.52
C LEU A 427 -17.63 21.45 -6.13
N VAL A 428 -17.08 20.25 -5.94
CA VAL A 428 -15.64 20.05 -5.73
C VAL A 428 -14.84 20.58 -6.93
N SER A 429 -15.26 20.25 -8.15
CA SER A 429 -14.56 20.68 -9.37
C SER A 429 -14.66 22.20 -9.60
N ARG A 430 -15.79 22.83 -9.23
CA ARG A 430 -15.93 24.30 -9.23
C ARG A 430 -14.98 24.96 -8.22
N ALA A 431 -14.70 24.30 -7.10
CA ALA A 431 -13.75 24.83 -6.13
C ALA A 431 -12.30 24.81 -6.61
N ILE A 432 -11.94 23.83 -7.42
CA ILE A 432 -10.58 23.72 -7.98
C ILE A 432 -10.41 24.57 -9.25
N ASN A 433 -11.36 24.50 -10.19
CA ASN A 433 -11.21 25.08 -11.53
C ASN A 433 -12.02 26.38 -11.75
N GLY A 434 -12.68 26.89 -10.71
CA GLY A 434 -13.45 28.14 -10.74
C GLY A 434 -14.96 27.94 -10.76
N ASN A 435 -15.69 28.96 -10.29
CA ASN A 435 -17.14 28.93 -10.10
C ASN A 435 -17.92 29.12 -11.41
N VAL A 436 -17.79 28.16 -12.34
CA VAL A 436 -18.47 28.15 -13.64
C VAL A 436 -19.50 27.02 -13.72
N THR A 437 -20.47 27.14 -14.62
CA THR A 437 -21.54 26.13 -14.77
C THR A 437 -20.99 24.73 -15.04
N SER A 438 -20.01 24.61 -15.94
CA SER A 438 -19.30 23.37 -16.26
C SER A 438 -17.80 23.59 -16.17
N PRO A 439 -17.15 23.19 -15.06
CA PRO A 439 -15.70 23.23 -14.90
C PRO A 439 -14.98 22.44 -15.98
N TYR A 440 -13.78 22.87 -16.36
CA TYR A 440 -12.99 22.14 -17.34
C TYR A 440 -12.69 20.71 -16.86
N GLY A 441 -13.02 19.74 -17.72
CA GLY A 441 -12.77 18.33 -17.44
C GLY A 441 -13.72 17.70 -16.42
N LEU A 442 -14.90 18.26 -16.18
CA LEU A 442 -15.88 17.72 -15.23
C LEU A 442 -16.19 16.23 -15.48
N ASP A 443 -16.49 15.84 -16.72
CA ASP A 443 -16.82 14.45 -17.08
C ASP A 443 -15.68 13.48 -16.67
N LYS A 444 -14.43 13.89 -16.88
CA LYS A 444 -13.25 13.11 -16.47
C LYS A 444 -13.10 13.05 -14.95
N ARG A 445 -13.38 14.13 -14.24
CA ARG A 445 -13.34 14.14 -12.77
C ARG A 445 -14.44 13.25 -12.18
N GLU A 446 -15.62 13.22 -12.79
CA GLU A 446 -16.72 12.30 -12.43
C GLU A 446 -16.31 10.84 -12.68
N GLU A 447 -15.75 10.55 -13.85
CA GLU A 447 -15.20 9.25 -14.21
C GLU A 447 -14.16 8.78 -13.19
N PHE A 448 -13.14 9.60 -12.88
CA PHE A 448 -12.08 9.25 -11.93
C PHE A 448 -12.60 9.07 -10.50
N THR A 449 -13.57 9.89 -10.08
CA THR A 449 -14.23 9.72 -8.78
C THR A 449 -14.92 8.36 -8.71
N ASN A 450 -15.64 7.96 -9.77
CA ASN A 450 -16.32 6.67 -9.83
C ASN A 450 -15.36 5.49 -9.87
N PHE A 451 -14.27 5.56 -10.65
CA PHE A 451 -13.22 4.55 -10.63
C PHE A 451 -12.60 4.41 -9.25
N LEU A 452 -12.27 5.51 -8.58
CA LEU A 452 -11.73 5.47 -7.22
C LEU A 452 -12.73 4.88 -6.22
N LYS A 453 -14.04 5.16 -6.33
CA LYS A 453 -15.07 4.48 -5.52
C LYS A 453 -15.07 2.97 -5.74
N GLN A 454 -14.92 2.51 -6.98
CA GLN A 454 -14.84 1.09 -7.30
C GLN A 454 -13.56 0.46 -6.74
N ILE A 455 -12.41 1.04 -7.02
CA ILE A 455 -11.09 0.56 -6.59
C ILE A 455 -11.01 0.49 -5.07
N MET A 456 -11.46 1.55 -4.39
CA MET A 456 -11.44 1.67 -2.94
C MET A 456 -12.64 0.98 -2.27
N LYS A 457 -13.52 0.34 -3.06
CA LYS A 457 -14.74 -0.33 -2.62
C LYS A 457 -15.58 0.53 -1.66
N TYR A 458 -15.80 1.79 -2.03
CA TYR A 458 -16.43 2.82 -1.20
C TYR A 458 -17.85 2.48 -0.77
N ASN A 459 -18.68 1.89 -1.65
CA ASN A 459 -20.06 1.51 -1.31
C ASN A 459 -20.14 0.45 -0.20
N GLU A 460 -19.04 -0.25 0.03
CA GLU A 460 -18.93 -1.24 1.08
C GLU A 460 -18.21 -0.65 2.33
N CYS A 461 -18.08 0.69 2.41
CA CYS A 461 -17.53 1.45 3.54
C CYS A 461 -18.60 2.27 4.25
N GLU A 462 -18.96 1.86 5.47
CA GLU A 462 -20.02 2.48 6.28
C GLU A 462 -19.58 3.76 7.05
N ASN A 463 -18.64 4.52 6.50
CA ASN A 463 -18.25 5.80 7.06
C ASN A 463 -18.60 6.90 6.07
N HIS A 464 -19.89 7.24 6.03
CA HIS A 464 -20.35 8.56 5.61
C HIS A 464 -19.90 9.60 6.63
#